data_AF-A0A1V9EG01-F1
#
_entry.id   AF-A0A1V9EG01-F1
#
_cell.length_a   1.000
_cell.length_b   1.000
_cell.length_c   1.000
_cell.angle_alpha   90.00
_cell.angle_beta   90.00
_cell.angle_gamma   90.00
#
_symmetry.space_group_name_H-M   'P 1'
#
loop_
_entity.id
_entity.type
_entity.pdbx_description
1 polymer ?
#
loop_
_entity_poly.entity_id
_entity_poly.type
_entity_poly.pdbx_seq_one_letter_code
_entity_poly.pdbx_strand_id
1 'polypeptide(L)'
;MGTSLKDKRILKCKTSNKKLNASLKRMSEGIKLNRHKLSMPLLIADLNQKLRGHYAYYGMTFNTRRLNSYYYQTKRLLHNWLNHRGGKRVWTLGKGQKTNGRMDTISEI
;
A
#
# COMPACT_ATOMS: atom_id res chain seq x y z
N MET A 1 12.53 -17.24 16.88
CA MET A 1 11.53 -17.59 17.92
C MET A 1 11.20 -16.34 18.73
N GLY A 2 9.96 -16.17 19.17
CA GLY A 2 9.62 -15.19 20.21
C GLY A 2 9.22 -15.89 21.50
N THR A 3 9.11 -15.14 22.58
CA THR A 3 8.47 -15.58 23.82
C THR A 3 7.10 -14.92 23.95
N SER A 4 6.13 -15.66 24.50
CA SER A 4 4.85 -15.13 24.97
C SER A 4 5.09 -14.23 26.19
N LEU A 5 4.09 -13.44 26.57
CA LEU A 5 4.05 -12.77 27.89
C LEU A 5 4.13 -13.77 29.07
N LYS A 6 3.85 -15.05 28.82
CA LYS A 6 3.99 -16.17 29.79
C LYS A 6 5.21 -17.05 29.51
N ASP A 7 6.27 -16.51 28.90
CA ASP A 7 7.55 -17.18 28.58
C ASP A 7 7.49 -18.47 27.74
N LYS A 8 6.35 -18.76 27.12
CA LYS A 8 6.21 -19.86 26.15
C LYS A 8 6.87 -19.50 24.82
N ARG A 9 7.62 -20.44 24.22
CA ARG A 9 8.20 -20.24 22.88
C ARG A 9 7.09 -20.17 21.83
N ILE A 10 7.06 -19.09 21.04
CA ILE A 10 6.12 -18.88 19.95
C ILE A 10 6.86 -18.84 18.61
N LEU A 11 6.29 -19.52 17.61
CA LEU A 11 6.72 -19.41 16.23
C LEU A 11 6.19 -18.09 15.63
N LYS A 12 7.10 -17.23 15.17
CA LYS A 12 6.75 -15.99 14.46
C LYS A 12 6.59 -16.30 12.97
N CYS A 13 5.36 -16.18 12.46
CA CYS A 13 5.09 -16.29 11.03
C CYS A 13 5.56 -15.05 10.29
N LYS A 14 6.18 -15.24 9.12
CA LYS A 14 6.67 -14.16 8.25
C LYS A 14 6.26 -14.45 6.82
N THR A 15 5.67 -13.48 6.12
CA THR A 15 5.49 -13.63 4.66
C THR A 15 6.85 -13.67 3.98
N SER A 16 7.00 -14.65 3.08
CA SER A 16 8.18 -14.78 2.23
C SER A 16 8.41 -13.50 1.43
N ASN A 17 9.66 -13.04 1.38
CA ASN A 17 10.06 -11.87 0.60
C ASN A 17 9.67 -12.01 -0.89
N LYS A 18 9.74 -13.23 -1.43
CA LYS A 18 9.37 -13.51 -2.82
C LYS A 18 7.90 -13.16 -3.09
N LYS A 19 7.00 -13.54 -2.18
CA LYS A 19 5.55 -13.26 -2.28
C LYS A 19 5.26 -11.77 -2.16
N LEU A 20 5.92 -11.08 -1.23
CA LEU A 20 5.80 -9.62 -1.08
C LEU A 20 6.22 -8.89 -2.35
N ASN A 21 7.40 -9.20 -2.87
CA ASN A 21 7.94 -8.56 -4.07
C ASN A 21 7.08 -8.84 -5.30
N ALA A 22 6.56 -10.07 -5.43
CA ALA A 22 5.61 -10.40 -6.50
C ALA A 22 4.33 -9.56 -6.41
N SER A 23 3.78 -9.38 -5.19
CA SER A 23 2.61 -8.53 -4.98
C SER A 23 2.88 -7.05 -5.31
N LEU A 24 4.07 -6.54 -5.00
CA LEU A 24 4.47 -5.17 -5.34
C LEU A 24 4.66 -4.96 -6.84
N LYS A 25 5.23 -5.94 -7.55
CA LYS A 25 5.34 -5.90 -9.01
C LYS A 25 3.97 -5.83 -9.67
N ARG A 26 3.04 -6.71 -9.26
CA ARG A 26 1.64 -6.68 -9.73
C ARG A 26 0.96 -5.35 -9.46
N MET A 27 1.21 -4.77 -8.28
CA MET A 27 0.67 -3.44 -7.93
C MET A 27 1.23 -2.35 -8.86
N SER A 28 2.55 -2.33 -9.10
CA SER A 28 3.20 -1.37 -9.99
C SER A 28 2.70 -1.50 -11.43
N GLU A 29 2.54 -2.72 -11.94
CA GLU A 29 1.96 -3.00 -13.26
C GLU A 29 0.50 -2.53 -13.33
N GLY A 30 -0.30 -2.78 -12.29
CA GLY A 30 -1.67 -2.28 -12.19
C GLY A 30 -1.75 -0.74 -12.27
N ILE A 31 -0.89 -0.03 -11.52
CA ILE A 31 -0.80 1.44 -11.59
C ILE A 31 -0.39 1.86 -13.00
N LYS A 32 0.61 1.21 -13.59
CA LYS A 32 1.09 1.50 -14.95
C LYS A 32 -0.06 1.38 -15.95
N LEU A 33 -0.85 0.32 -15.92
CA LEU A 33 -1.94 0.11 -16.88
C LEU A 33 -3.11 1.08 -16.67
N ASN A 34 -3.45 1.37 -15.41
CA ASN A 34 -4.63 2.16 -15.06
C ASN A 34 -4.39 3.68 -15.15
N ARG A 35 -3.14 4.16 -15.13
CA ARG A 35 -2.79 5.59 -15.10
C ARG A 35 -3.38 6.44 -16.25
N HIS A 36 -3.59 5.82 -17.40
CA HIS A 36 -4.13 6.49 -18.59
C HIS A 36 -5.63 6.26 -18.77
N LYS A 37 -6.17 5.22 -18.13
CA LYS A 37 -7.56 4.78 -18.31
C LYS A 37 -8.49 5.36 -17.26
N LEU A 38 -8.00 5.61 -16.05
CA LEU A 38 -8.81 6.02 -14.90
C LEU A 38 -8.49 7.45 -14.47
N SER A 39 -9.53 8.15 -14.02
CA SER A 39 -9.37 9.40 -13.25
C SER A 39 -8.75 9.10 -11.88
N MET A 40 -8.12 10.11 -11.27
CA MET A 40 -7.39 9.97 -10.00
C MET A 40 -8.19 9.34 -8.85
N PRO A 41 -9.44 9.76 -8.54
CA PRO A 41 -10.21 9.15 -7.46
C PRO A 41 -10.50 7.66 -7.71
N LEU A 42 -10.81 7.29 -8.95
CA LEU A 42 -11.07 5.90 -9.32
C LEU A 42 -9.81 5.02 -9.21
N LEU A 43 -8.65 5.57 -9.59
CA LEU A 43 -7.37 4.89 -9.42
C LEU A 43 -7.08 4.63 -7.93
N ILE A 44 -7.32 5.62 -7.07
CA ILE A 44 -7.13 5.47 -5.62
C ILE A 44 -8.09 4.44 -5.04
N ALA A 45 -9.36 4.43 -5.47
CA ALA A 45 -10.35 3.45 -5.03
C ALA A 45 -9.95 2.01 -5.40
N ASP A 46 -9.49 1.78 -6.64
CA ASP A 46 -8.97 0.48 -7.10
C ASP A 46 -7.74 0.04 -6.29
N LEU A 47 -6.84 0.97 -5.97
CA LEU A 47 -5.68 0.69 -5.11
C LEU A 47 -6.10 0.32 -3.68
N ASN A 48 -7.09 1.01 -3.11
CA ASN A 48 -7.62 0.71 -1.79
C ASN A 48 -8.27 -0.69 -1.76
N GLN A 49 -8.99 -1.08 -2.80
CA GLN A 49 -9.55 -2.43 -2.90
C GLN A 49 -8.45 -3.50 -2.95
N LYS A 50 -7.38 -3.27 -3.71
CA LYS A 50 -6.22 -4.17 -3.77
C LYS A 50 -5.48 -4.27 -2.43
N LEU A 51 -5.32 -3.14 -1.73
CA LEU A 51 -4.74 -3.11 -0.39
C LEU A 51 -5.60 -3.90 0.61
N ARG A 52 -6.92 -3.70 0.61
CA ARG A 52 -7.86 -4.47 1.45
C ARG A 52 -7.75 -5.97 1.19
N GLY A 53 -7.70 -6.40 -0.07
CA GLY A 53 -7.51 -7.81 -0.41
C GLY A 53 -6.17 -8.37 0.09
N HIS A 54 -5.10 -7.58 0.00
CA HIS A 54 -3.80 -7.95 0.54
C HIS A 54 -3.83 -8.10 2.07
N TYR A 55 -4.49 -7.18 2.77
CA TYR A 55 -4.63 -7.23 4.22
C TYR A 55 -5.50 -8.39 4.68
N ALA A 56 -6.59 -8.70 3.98
CA ALA A 56 -7.41 -9.85 4.29
C ALA A 56 -6.62 -11.17 4.17
N TYR A 57 -5.74 -11.29 3.17
CA TYR A 57 -4.98 -12.52 2.95
C TYR A 57 -3.71 -12.64 3.82
N TYR A 58 -3.03 -11.53 4.10
CA TYR A 58 -1.75 -11.51 4.82
C TYR A 58 -1.82 -10.90 6.23
N GLY A 59 -3.04 -10.58 6.70
CA GLY A 59 -3.39 -9.99 7.99
C GLY A 59 -3.15 -10.93 9.16
N MET A 60 -1.87 -11.15 9.48
CA MET A 60 -1.46 -11.95 10.63
C MET A 60 -0.65 -11.09 11.59
N THR A 61 -0.84 -11.27 12.90
CA THR A 61 -0.28 -10.41 13.97
C THR A 61 1.23 -10.21 13.88
N PHE A 62 1.98 -11.23 13.47
CA PHE A 62 3.45 -11.15 13.34
C PHE A 62 3.92 -10.55 12.01
N ASN A 63 3.00 -10.25 11.09
CA ASN A 63 3.29 -9.77 9.74
C ASN A 63 3.06 -8.26 9.55
N THR A 64 2.68 -7.54 10.60
CA THR A 64 2.38 -6.10 10.59
C THR A 64 3.49 -5.26 9.95
N ARG A 65 4.76 -5.55 10.26
CA ARG A 65 5.92 -4.86 9.65
C ARG A 65 5.94 -4.96 8.11
N ARG A 66 5.55 -6.11 7.56
CA ARG A 66 5.53 -6.35 6.10
C ARG A 66 4.31 -5.71 5.45
N LEU A 67 3.16 -5.74 6.12
CA LEU A 67 1.95 -5.05 5.68
C LEU A 67 2.18 -3.53 5.59
N ASN A 68 2.80 -2.94 6.62
CA ASN A 68 3.17 -1.53 6.61
C ASN A 68 4.18 -1.23 5.50
N SER A 69 5.19 -2.09 5.33
CA SER A 69 6.16 -1.95 4.24
C SER A 69 5.49 -2.01 2.86
N TYR A 70 4.49 -2.88 2.67
CA TYR A 70 3.70 -2.97 1.44
C TYR A 70 2.93 -1.67 1.18
N TYR A 71 2.23 -1.16 2.19
CA TYR A 71 1.51 0.12 2.13
C TYR A 71 2.42 1.28 1.71
N TYR A 72 3.55 1.47 2.41
CA TYR A 72 4.47 2.56 2.12
C TYR A 72 5.06 2.46 0.72
N GLN A 73 5.37 1.25 0.25
CA GLN A 73 5.87 1.04 -1.10
C GLN A 73 4.80 1.33 -2.15
N THR A 74 3.55 0.90 -1.95
CA THR A 74 2.42 1.23 -2.84
C THR A 74 2.22 2.73 -2.93
N LYS A 75 2.25 3.45 -1.79
CA LYS A 75 2.16 4.92 -1.76
C LYS A 75 3.31 5.59 -2.52
N ARG A 76 4.54 5.11 -2.35
CA ARG A 76 5.72 5.60 -3.09
C ARG A 76 5.62 5.32 -4.59
N LEU A 77 5.16 4.13 -4.98
CA LEU A 77 4.94 3.78 -6.38
C LEU A 77 3.92 4.72 -7.02
N LEU A 78 2.78 4.94 -6.35
CA LEU A 78 1.75 5.87 -6.80
C LEU A 78 2.31 7.29 -6.99
N HIS A 79 3.04 7.79 -5.99
CA HIS A 79 3.68 9.11 -6.02
C HIS A 79 4.69 9.23 -7.16
N ASN A 80 5.57 8.24 -7.34
CA ASN A 80 6.56 8.22 -8.40
C ASN A 80 5.89 8.23 -9.78
N TRP A 81 4.90 7.37 -10.00
CA TRP A 81 4.21 7.28 -11.29
C TRP A 81 3.46 8.56 -11.64
N LEU A 82 2.87 9.24 -10.66
CA LEU A 82 2.15 10.49 -10.89
C LEU A 82 3.07 11.68 -11.12
N ASN A 83 4.19 11.74 -10.41
CA ASN A 83 5.20 12.78 -10.67
C ASN A 83 5.97 12.55 -11.97
N HIS A 84 6.01 11.32 -12.47
CA HIS A 84 6.62 11.00 -13.76
C HIS A 84 5.74 11.42 -14.97
N ARG A 85 4.51 11.91 -14.74
CA ARG A 85 3.56 12.25 -15.81
C ARG A 85 3.93 13.52 -16.62
N GLY A 86 5.07 14.17 -16.33
CA GLY A 86 5.52 15.37 -17.04
C GLY A 86 4.63 16.58 -16.74
N GLY A 87 4.97 17.32 -15.69
CA GLY A 87 4.21 18.49 -15.23
C GLY A 87 4.70 19.01 -13.88
N LYS A 88 4.04 20.03 -13.31
CA LYS A 88 4.33 20.49 -11.94
C LYS A 88 4.12 19.33 -10.96
N ARG A 89 5.03 19.17 -10.00
CA ARG A 89 4.91 18.16 -8.92
C ARG A 89 3.68 18.46 -8.05
N VAL A 90 2.53 17.89 -8.41
CA VAL A 90 1.27 18.10 -7.69
C VAL A 90 1.30 17.36 -6.35
N TRP A 91 2.00 16.23 -6.27
CA TRP A 91 2.03 15.41 -5.06
C TRP A 91 3.37 15.55 -4.33
N THR A 92 3.37 16.14 -3.14
CA THR A 92 4.54 16.19 -2.25
C THR A 92 4.37 15.18 -1.11
N LEU A 93 5.39 14.37 -0.85
CA LEU A 93 5.37 13.40 0.26
C LEU A 93 5.27 14.18 1.58
N GLY A 94 4.14 14.07 2.29
CA GLY A 94 3.91 14.75 3.57
C GLY A 94 2.85 15.86 3.56
N LYS A 95 2.35 16.29 2.39
CA LYS A 95 1.20 17.19 2.30
C LYS A 95 -0.06 16.36 2.06
N GLY A 96 -0.93 16.25 3.06
CA GLY A 96 -2.30 15.80 2.85
C GLY A 96 -2.96 16.70 1.81
N GLN A 97 -3.67 16.13 0.84
CA GLN A 97 -4.47 16.96 -0.05
C GLN A 97 -5.52 17.65 0.82
N LYS A 98 -5.62 18.99 0.75
CA LYS A 98 -6.77 19.70 1.29
C LYS A 98 -7.96 19.32 0.41
N THR A 99 -8.77 18.37 0.85
CA THR A 99 -10.06 18.10 0.19
C THR A 99 -11.07 19.11 0.71
N ASN A 100 -11.66 19.88 -0.20
CA ASN A 100 -12.87 20.62 0.09
C ASN A 100 -14.01 19.60 0.22
N GLY A 101 -14.32 19.20 1.45
CA GLY A 101 -15.64 18.68 1.84
C GLY A 101 -16.02 17.24 1.46
N ARG A 102 -15.10 16.35 1.05
CA ARG A 102 -15.43 14.91 0.89
C ARG A 102 -14.23 14.02 1.23
N MET A 103 -14.48 13.00 2.06
CA MET A 103 -13.48 12.09 2.63
C MET A 103 -12.90 11.17 1.55
N ASP A 104 -11.68 11.45 1.10
CA ASP A 104 -10.92 10.63 0.15
C ASP A 104 -9.46 10.44 0.64
N THR A 105 -9.29 10.02 1.89
CA THR A 105 -7.96 9.86 2.49
C THR A 105 -7.61 8.38 2.65
N ILE A 106 -6.39 8.01 2.22
CA ILE A 106 -5.76 6.69 2.41
C ILE A 106 -5.38 6.44 3.90
N SER A 107 -6.02 7.15 4.83
CA SER A 107 -5.75 7.12 6.28
C SER A 107 -6.79 6.30 7.07
N GLU A 108 -7.81 5.75 6.42
CA GLU A 108 -8.85 4.92 7.05
C GLU A 108 -8.69 3.42 6.75
N ILE A 109 -7.45 2.96 6.60
CA ILE A 109 -7.09 1.53 6.69
C ILE A 109 -5.89 1.38 7.62
#